data_AF-A0A9D4YZN6-F1
#
_entry.id   AF-A0A9D4YZN6-F1
#
_cell.length_a   1.000
_cell.length_b   1.000
_cell.length_c   1.000
_cell.angle_alpha   90.00
_cell.angle_beta   90.00
_cell.angle_gamma   90.00
#
_symmetry.space_group_name_H-M   'P 1'
#
loop_
_entity.id
_entity.type
_entity.pdbx_description
1 polymer ?
#
loop_
_entity_poly.entity_id
_entity_poly.type
_entity_poly.pdbx_seq_one_letter_code
_entity_poly.pdbx_strand_id
1 'polypeptide(L)'
;MAFRHLVVVLLALAACQPTQVDGFSFSNLLKKSELARDLATFVLEKGVDGASSFFADRLEEAGEVDAANDIRQVGDLIEENIGLMVDATACAGSVAAGAGIVSAVSALATPACLDTATGVLNLVSDAVDNDGGQACPEGAIPISDAASCVEHCESVSPDCFSWYWDHGCCLCKSYCDNVPGGTETYTPPTTDSTTSCSPDVQYNVDFWGADIVPVTTKWADTAVSAASPEDCCEACSLYDFCQAWTFTAGSNCQERFPNAAGCCFLKKGSGYEVRSAPGMISGTTNTPPPAQCSLEFDTDLTGGDLLTADGFDTVVATISDVTCCNSCAQTPGCGAWTMTPPSFCQDRLNGPAVGCCFLKTSSGWTATKDDQGVMTSGVLLSR
;
A
#
# COMPACT_ATOMS: atom_id res chain seq x y z
N MET A 1 -10.40 -16.54 9.49
CA MET A 1 -9.62 -15.59 8.66
C MET A 1 -10.10 -15.55 7.22
N ALA A 2 -10.04 -16.63 6.44
CA ALA A 2 -10.51 -16.66 5.05
C ALA A 2 -12.02 -16.34 4.84
N PHE A 3 -12.85 -16.52 5.87
CA PHE A 3 -14.30 -16.36 5.77
C PHE A 3 -14.79 -14.90 5.81
N ARG A 4 -14.07 -14.00 6.50
CA ARG A 4 -14.46 -12.57 6.61
C ARG A 4 -14.19 -11.78 5.33
N HIS A 5 -13.10 -12.10 4.64
CA HIS A 5 -12.79 -11.55 3.31
C HIS A 5 -13.79 -12.05 2.26
N LEU A 6 -14.29 -13.28 2.43
CA LEU A 6 -15.26 -13.89 1.54
C LEU A 6 -16.65 -13.22 1.65
N VAL A 7 -17.08 -12.79 2.83
CA VAL A 7 -18.39 -12.11 3.03
C VAL A 7 -18.45 -10.76 2.31
N VAL A 8 -17.36 -9.98 2.33
CA VAL A 8 -17.27 -8.69 1.64
C VAL A 8 -17.24 -8.87 0.12
N VAL A 9 -16.46 -9.83 -0.37
CA VAL A 9 -16.43 -10.20 -1.80
C VAL A 9 -17.79 -10.75 -2.26
N LEU A 10 -18.52 -11.48 -1.42
CA LEU A 10 -19.84 -12.03 -1.74
C LEU A 10 -20.96 -10.99 -1.71
N LEU A 11 -20.87 -9.94 -0.88
CA LEU A 11 -21.78 -8.79 -0.93
C LEU A 11 -21.58 -7.96 -2.21
N ALA A 12 -20.32 -7.79 -2.64
CA ALA A 12 -19.99 -7.17 -3.92
C ALA A 12 -20.43 -8.04 -5.12
N LEU A 13 -20.30 -9.36 -5.03
CA LEU A 13 -20.76 -10.30 -6.07
C LEU A 13 -22.27 -10.50 -6.08
N ALA A 14 -22.99 -10.32 -4.96
CA ALA A 14 -24.46 -10.36 -4.95
C ALA A 14 -25.08 -9.19 -5.74
N ALA A 15 -24.31 -8.10 -5.93
CA ALA A 15 -24.71 -6.96 -6.75
C ALA A 15 -24.39 -7.12 -8.26
N CYS A 16 -23.62 -8.14 -8.68
CA CYS A 16 -23.23 -8.35 -10.08
C CYS A 16 -23.30 -9.85 -10.47
N GLN A 17 -24.05 -10.16 -11.54
CA GLN A 17 -24.32 -11.54 -12.02
C GLN A 17 -23.08 -12.46 -12.20
N PRO A 18 -23.27 -13.80 -12.22
CA PRO A 18 -22.35 -14.73 -11.57
C PRO A 18 -21.23 -15.25 -12.48
N THR A 19 -20.00 -15.23 -11.98
CA THR A 19 -18.92 -16.12 -12.43
C THR A 19 -18.84 -17.35 -11.53
N GLN A 20 -18.77 -18.55 -12.14
CA GLN A 20 -18.61 -19.82 -11.44
C GLN A 20 -17.30 -19.87 -10.66
N VAL A 21 -17.40 -20.14 -9.36
CA VAL A 21 -16.29 -20.64 -8.54
C VAL A 21 -16.72 -22.00 -8.00
N ASP A 22 -16.04 -23.06 -8.42
CA ASP A 22 -16.30 -24.41 -7.93
C ASP A 22 -15.56 -24.63 -6.61
N GLY A 23 -16.26 -25.14 -5.58
CA GLY A 23 -15.61 -25.70 -4.39
C GLY A 23 -16.19 -25.36 -3.00
N PHE A 24 -17.31 -24.62 -2.87
CA PHE A 24 -17.89 -24.27 -1.56
C PHE A 24 -19.43 -24.39 -1.50
N SER A 25 -19.95 -24.86 -0.35
CA SER A 25 -21.38 -25.11 -0.07
C SER A 25 -22.28 -23.86 -0.16
N PHE A 26 -21.71 -22.67 0.08
CA PHE A 26 -22.40 -21.37 -0.01
C PHE A 26 -22.98 -21.05 -1.40
N SER A 27 -22.45 -21.70 -2.46
CA SER A 27 -22.93 -21.55 -3.83
C SER A 27 -24.43 -21.84 -3.96
N ASN A 28 -24.99 -22.73 -3.14
CA ASN A 28 -26.41 -23.09 -3.20
C ASN A 28 -27.34 -22.06 -2.54
N LEU A 29 -26.84 -21.27 -1.59
CA LEU A 29 -27.62 -20.22 -0.91
C LEU A 29 -27.84 -19.02 -1.84
N LEU A 30 -26.78 -18.59 -2.54
CA LEU A 30 -26.80 -17.45 -3.46
C LEU A 30 -27.34 -17.79 -4.86
N LYS A 31 -27.30 -19.07 -5.27
CA LYS A 31 -27.95 -19.53 -6.52
C LYS A 31 -29.47 -19.38 -6.50
N LYS A 32 -30.08 -19.22 -5.32
CA LYS A 32 -31.52 -18.95 -5.24
C LYS A 32 -31.76 -17.45 -5.35
N SER A 33 -32.33 -17.03 -6.47
CA SER A 33 -32.90 -15.69 -6.69
C SER A 33 -33.90 -15.25 -5.60
N GLU A 34 -34.30 -16.17 -4.72
CA GLU A 34 -35.17 -15.93 -3.58
C GLU A 34 -34.48 -15.13 -2.47
N LEU A 35 -33.18 -15.32 -2.19
CA LEU A 35 -32.53 -14.62 -1.08
C LEU A 35 -32.45 -13.10 -1.31
N ALA A 36 -32.03 -12.69 -2.51
CA ALA A 36 -31.95 -11.27 -2.87
C ALA A 36 -33.35 -10.62 -2.87
N ARG A 37 -34.38 -11.36 -3.31
CA ARG A 37 -35.78 -10.89 -3.31
C ARG A 37 -36.34 -10.80 -1.90
N ASP A 38 -36.07 -11.78 -1.06
CA ASP A 38 -36.52 -11.79 0.34
C ASP A 38 -35.84 -10.69 1.13
N LEU A 39 -34.54 -10.43 0.90
CA LEU A 39 -33.82 -9.31 1.49
C LEU A 39 -34.41 -7.96 1.06
N ALA A 40 -34.64 -7.78 -0.24
CA ALA A 40 -35.26 -6.56 -0.75
C ALA A 40 -36.66 -6.33 -0.13
N THR A 41 -37.44 -7.41 0.01
CA THR A 41 -38.76 -7.36 0.67
C THR A 41 -38.63 -7.01 2.15
N PHE A 42 -37.67 -7.62 2.85
CA PHE A 42 -37.37 -7.32 4.25
C PHE A 42 -37.00 -5.85 4.45
N VAL A 43 -36.07 -5.31 3.65
CA VAL A 43 -35.63 -3.91 3.76
C VAL A 43 -36.77 -2.93 3.44
N LEU A 44 -37.63 -3.26 2.46
CA LEU A 44 -38.81 -2.45 2.15
C LEU A 44 -39.86 -2.45 3.27
N GLU A 45 -40.04 -3.57 3.98
CA GLU A 45 -41.05 -3.71 5.04
C GLU A 45 -40.57 -3.24 6.42
N LYS A 46 -39.28 -3.43 6.72
CA LYS A 46 -38.70 -3.26 8.06
C LYS A 46 -37.67 -2.14 8.14
N GLY A 47 -37.25 -1.58 7.01
CA GLY A 47 -36.07 -0.71 6.97
C GLY A 47 -34.79 -1.52 7.02
N VAL A 48 -33.67 -0.84 7.22
CA VAL A 48 -32.34 -1.49 7.24
C VAL A 48 -32.05 -2.16 8.58
N ASP A 49 -32.67 -1.67 9.65
CA ASP A 49 -32.56 -2.25 10.99
C ASP A 49 -33.00 -3.71 10.99
N GLY A 50 -32.11 -4.60 11.44
CA GLY A 50 -32.32 -6.04 11.48
C GLY A 50 -31.97 -6.79 10.19
N ALA A 51 -31.41 -6.13 9.17
CA ALA A 51 -30.91 -6.81 7.97
C ALA A 51 -29.81 -7.83 8.31
N SER A 52 -28.95 -7.50 9.28
CA SER A 52 -27.93 -8.42 9.78
C SER A 52 -28.55 -9.68 10.39
N SER A 53 -29.60 -9.54 11.19
CA SER A 53 -30.33 -10.66 11.80
C SER A 53 -31.04 -11.50 10.75
N PHE A 54 -31.62 -10.86 9.71
CA PHE A 54 -32.21 -11.58 8.58
C PHE A 54 -31.19 -12.48 7.87
N PHE A 55 -29.98 -11.98 7.60
CA PHE A 55 -28.91 -12.79 7.02
C PHE A 55 -28.47 -13.92 7.94
N ALA A 56 -28.27 -13.62 9.23
CA ALA A 56 -27.86 -14.61 10.21
C ALA A 56 -28.88 -15.75 10.32
N ASP A 57 -30.18 -15.45 10.35
CA ASP A 57 -31.24 -16.45 10.44
C ASP A 57 -31.27 -17.35 9.19
N ARG A 58 -31.05 -16.80 7.99
CA ARG A 58 -30.96 -17.59 6.75
C ARG A 58 -29.73 -18.48 6.69
N LEU A 59 -28.61 -18.01 7.24
CA LEU A 59 -27.39 -18.81 7.38
C LEU A 59 -27.58 -19.96 8.37
N GLU A 60 -28.23 -19.68 9.49
CA GLU A 60 -28.56 -20.68 10.50
C GLU A 60 -29.54 -21.74 9.95
N GLU A 61 -30.57 -21.34 9.20
CA GLU A 61 -31.47 -22.25 8.47
C GLU A 61 -30.74 -23.14 7.44
N ALA A 62 -29.64 -22.64 6.88
CA ALA A 62 -28.78 -23.40 5.96
C ALA A 62 -27.75 -24.30 6.67
N GLY A 63 -27.70 -24.28 8.01
CA GLY A 63 -26.76 -25.03 8.84
C GLY A 63 -25.42 -24.34 9.07
N GLU A 64 -25.27 -23.08 8.69
CA GLU A 64 -24.04 -22.28 8.79
C GLU A 64 -24.05 -21.42 10.08
N VAL A 65 -24.13 -22.08 11.24
CA VAL A 65 -24.33 -21.43 12.55
C VAL A 65 -23.19 -20.48 12.94
N ASP A 66 -21.95 -20.83 12.64
CA ASP A 66 -20.79 -19.98 12.97
C ASP A 66 -20.79 -18.69 12.15
N ALA A 67 -21.16 -18.78 10.87
CA ALA A 67 -21.33 -17.63 9.98
C ALA A 67 -22.47 -16.71 10.45
N ALA A 68 -23.58 -17.29 10.89
CA ALA A 68 -24.70 -16.54 11.46
C ALA A 68 -24.27 -15.74 12.70
N ASN A 69 -23.45 -16.34 13.57
CA ASN A 69 -22.93 -15.66 14.77
C ASN A 69 -21.96 -14.53 14.43
N ASP A 70 -21.08 -14.72 13.43
CA ASP A 70 -20.19 -13.67 12.95
C ASP A 70 -20.98 -12.48 12.39
N ILE A 71 -22.01 -12.72 11.58
CA ILE A 71 -22.87 -11.66 11.03
C ILE A 71 -23.59 -10.88 12.14
N ARG A 72 -24.07 -11.56 13.19
CA ARG A 72 -24.69 -10.89 14.35
C ARG A 72 -23.70 -10.01 15.11
N GLN A 73 -22.42 -10.38 15.17
CA GLN A 73 -21.40 -9.56 15.85
C GLN A 73 -21.05 -8.28 15.08
N VAL A 74 -21.15 -8.29 13.75
CA VAL A 74 -20.86 -7.12 12.89
C VAL A 74 -22.14 -6.43 12.40
N GLY A 75 -23.28 -6.69 13.04
CA GLY A 75 -24.60 -6.32 12.54
C GLY A 75 -24.76 -4.83 12.29
N ASP A 76 -24.28 -3.99 13.22
CA ASP A 76 -24.36 -2.53 13.11
C ASP A 76 -23.65 -2.01 11.85
N LEU A 77 -22.47 -2.57 11.51
CA LEU A 77 -21.69 -2.17 10.34
C LEU A 77 -22.39 -2.58 9.04
N ILE A 78 -23.02 -3.76 9.01
CA ILE A 78 -23.79 -4.23 7.85
C ILE A 78 -25.00 -3.32 7.62
N GLU A 79 -25.70 -2.95 8.69
CA GLU A 79 -26.89 -2.11 8.62
C GLU A 79 -26.53 -0.68 8.22
N GLU A 80 -25.43 -0.12 8.72
CA GLU A 80 -24.94 1.20 8.29
C GLU A 80 -24.64 1.23 6.78
N ASN A 81 -23.94 0.22 6.26
CA ASN A 81 -23.58 0.16 4.84
C ASN A 81 -24.78 -0.03 3.92
N ILE A 82 -25.75 -0.89 4.31
CA ILE A 82 -26.99 -1.04 3.54
C ILE A 82 -27.79 0.28 3.57
N GLY A 83 -27.79 1.00 4.71
CA GLY A 83 -28.39 2.33 4.86
C GLY A 83 -27.84 3.33 3.85
N LEU A 84 -26.51 3.44 3.77
CA LEU A 84 -25.83 4.33 2.82
C LEU A 84 -26.18 4.00 1.37
N MET A 85 -26.30 2.72 1.01
CA MET A 85 -26.70 2.30 -0.34
C MET A 85 -28.16 2.68 -0.66
N VAL A 86 -29.08 2.49 0.29
CA VAL A 86 -30.50 2.85 0.14
C VAL A 86 -30.65 4.37 0.01
N ASP A 87 -29.96 5.14 0.84
CA ASP A 87 -29.99 6.61 0.82
C ASP A 87 -29.38 7.18 -0.45
N ALA A 88 -28.27 6.62 -0.94
CA ALA A 88 -27.68 6.98 -2.23
C ALA A 88 -28.67 6.73 -3.40
N THR A 89 -29.40 5.61 -3.34
CA THR A 89 -30.42 5.26 -4.34
C THR A 89 -31.64 6.19 -4.27
N ALA A 90 -32.06 6.59 -3.07
CA ALA A 90 -33.13 7.56 -2.86
C ALA A 90 -32.74 8.96 -3.36
N CYS A 91 -31.49 9.38 -3.14
CA CYS A 91 -30.95 10.66 -3.63
C CYS A 91 -30.86 10.72 -5.17
N ALA A 92 -30.69 9.58 -5.84
CA ALA A 92 -30.68 9.49 -7.30
C ALA A 92 -32.09 9.62 -7.95
N GLY A 93 -33.17 9.70 -7.15
CA GLY A 93 -34.49 10.11 -7.64
C GLY A 93 -35.33 9.03 -8.34
N SER A 94 -35.11 7.74 -8.10
CA SER A 94 -35.92 6.67 -8.69
C SER A 94 -36.42 5.64 -7.67
N VAL A 95 -37.32 6.05 -6.77
CA VAL A 95 -38.07 5.13 -5.90
C VAL A 95 -39.05 4.24 -6.72
N ALA A 96 -39.40 4.65 -7.94
CA ALA A 96 -40.34 3.92 -8.81
C ALA A 96 -39.74 2.71 -9.57
N ALA A 97 -38.44 2.42 -9.44
CA ALA A 97 -37.79 1.28 -10.11
C ALA A 97 -37.52 0.08 -9.17
N GLY A 98 -38.13 0.05 -7.98
CA GLY A 98 -37.89 -0.95 -6.94
C GLY A 98 -38.43 -2.38 -7.20
N ALA A 99 -38.87 -2.71 -8.41
CA ALA A 99 -39.34 -4.07 -8.76
C ALA A 99 -38.68 -4.67 -10.01
N GLY A 100 -37.59 -4.06 -10.51
CA GLY A 100 -36.98 -4.45 -11.80
C GLY A 100 -35.45 -4.47 -11.83
N ILE A 101 -34.77 -4.75 -10.72
CA ILE A 101 -33.29 -4.69 -10.61
C ILE A 101 -32.65 -6.06 -10.90
N VAL A 102 -32.98 -6.67 -12.05
CA VAL A 102 -32.18 -7.79 -12.59
C VAL A 102 -31.76 -7.54 -14.05
N SER A 103 -32.29 -6.50 -14.70
CA SER A 103 -32.03 -6.28 -16.14
C SER A 103 -31.73 -4.83 -16.56
N ALA A 104 -31.41 -3.93 -15.62
CA ALA A 104 -31.18 -2.50 -15.93
C ALA A 104 -29.86 -1.90 -15.41
N VAL A 105 -28.86 -2.72 -15.06
CA VAL A 105 -27.55 -2.20 -14.61
C VAL A 105 -26.64 -1.80 -15.79
N SER A 106 -26.96 -2.20 -17.03
CA SER A 106 -26.16 -1.80 -18.21
C SER A 106 -26.51 -0.43 -18.80
N ALA A 107 -27.49 0.31 -18.26
CA ALA A 107 -28.01 1.52 -18.92
C ALA A 107 -27.92 2.83 -18.11
N LEU A 108 -27.48 2.83 -16.86
CA LEU A 108 -27.40 4.06 -16.04
C LEU A 108 -26.15 4.07 -15.15
N ALA A 109 -24.96 4.01 -15.76
CA ALA A 109 -23.72 4.38 -15.10
C ALA A 109 -23.42 5.85 -15.41
N THR A 110 -23.92 6.76 -14.58
CA THR A 110 -23.39 8.14 -14.58
C THR A 110 -22.01 8.12 -13.91
N PRO A 111 -21.04 8.94 -14.36
CA PRO A 111 -19.70 9.01 -13.76
C PRO A 111 -19.70 9.20 -12.24
N ALA A 112 -20.68 9.95 -11.72
CA ALA A 112 -20.84 10.17 -10.27
C ALA A 112 -21.14 8.89 -9.48
N CYS A 113 -21.83 7.92 -10.09
CA CYS A 113 -22.12 6.63 -9.45
C CYS A 113 -20.87 5.73 -9.43
N LEU A 114 -20.05 5.80 -10.49
CA LEU A 114 -18.77 5.10 -10.57
C LEU A 114 -17.75 5.66 -9.56
N ASP A 115 -17.68 6.98 -9.41
CA ASP A 115 -16.80 7.64 -8.42
C ASP A 115 -17.21 7.29 -6.99
N THR A 116 -18.52 7.25 -6.70
CA THR A 116 -19.02 6.88 -5.36
C THR A 116 -18.77 5.40 -5.06
N ALA A 117 -19.00 4.51 -6.03
CA ALA A 117 -18.72 3.07 -5.87
C ALA A 117 -17.22 2.79 -5.70
N THR A 118 -16.36 3.52 -6.42
CA THR A 118 -14.89 3.44 -6.27
C THR A 118 -14.45 3.97 -4.91
N GLY A 119 -15.07 5.05 -4.43
CA GLY A 119 -14.82 5.58 -3.08
C GLY A 119 -15.16 4.58 -1.97
N VAL A 120 -16.31 3.90 -2.06
CA VAL A 120 -16.71 2.86 -1.09
C VAL A 120 -15.80 1.63 -1.19
N LEU A 121 -15.42 1.20 -2.40
CA LEU A 121 -14.49 0.08 -2.59
C LEU A 121 -13.10 0.36 -2.00
N ASN A 122 -12.59 1.58 -2.15
CA ASN A 122 -11.31 1.98 -1.56
C ASN A 122 -11.40 2.04 -0.03
N LEU A 123 -12.49 2.59 0.52
CA LEU A 123 -12.69 2.66 1.97
C LEU A 123 -12.81 1.27 2.61
N VAL A 124 -13.43 0.32 1.90
CA VAL A 124 -13.55 -1.07 2.33
C VAL A 124 -12.23 -1.82 2.14
N SER A 125 -11.47 -1.57 1.07
CA SER A 125 -10.12 -2.13 0.88
C SER A 125 -9.19 -1.69 2.01
N ASP A 126 -9.19 -0.40 2.34
CA ASP A 126 -8.38 0.17 3.42
C ASP A 126 -8.78 -0.39 4.80
N ALA A 127 -10.07 -0.67 5.02
CA ALA A 127 -10.54 -1.30 6.25
C ALA A 127 -10.20 -2.80 6.32
N VAL A 128 -10.10 -3.49 5.17
CA VAL A 128 -9.79 -4.92 5.08
C VAL A 128 -8.28 -5.18 5.18
N ASP A 129 -7.45 -4.32 4.59
CA ASP A 129 -5.99 -4.43 4.64
C ASP A 129 -5.44 -4.09 6.05
N ASN A 130 -6.17 -3.31 6.85
CA ASN A 130 -5.77 -2.95 8.22
C ASN A 130 -5.96 -4.03 9.29
N ASP A 131 -6.67 -5.14 9.01
CA ASP A 131 -7.00 -6.17 10.02
C ASP A 131 -6.28 -7.52 9.77
N GLY A 132 -5.55 -7.64 8.66
CA GLY A 132 -4.74 -8.80 8.32
C GLY A 132 -3.31 -8.63 8.78
N GLY A 133 -2.95 -9.14 9.97
CA GLY A 133 -1.63 -9.00 10.58
C GLY A 133 -0.46 -9.19 9.61
N GLN A 134 0.02 -8.08 9.04
CA GLN A 134 1.25 -8.02 8.28
C GLN A 134 2.39 -8.34 9.26
N ALA A 135 3.23 -9.30 8.90
CA ALA A 135 4.39 -9.63 9.73
C ALA A 135 5.35 -8.43 9.67
N CYS A 136 5.43 -7.68 10.76
CA CYS A 136 6.36 -6.57 10.88
C CYS A 136 7.82 -7.07 10.83
N PRO A 137 8.75 -6.27 10.27
CA PRO A 137 10.16 -6.60 10.28
C PRO A 137 10.68 -6.78 11.72
N GLU A 138 11.78 -7.50 11.89
CA GLU A 138 12.34 -7.83 13.21
C GLU A 138 12.59 -6.56 14.05
N GLY A 139 12.02 -6.51 15.25
CA GLY A 139 12.06 -5.36 16.16
C GLY A 139 10.87 -4.40 16.04
N ALA A 140 10.07 -4.48 14.97
CA ALA A 140 8.84 -3.72 14.82
C ALA A 140 7.62 -4.52 15.33
N ILE A 141 6.59 -3.83 15.79
CA ILE A 141 5.33 -4.39 16.27
C ILE A 141 4.13 -3.88 15.47
N PRO A 142 3.07 -4.68 15.29
CA PRO A 142 1.89 -4.23 14.57
C PRO A 142 1.12 -3.18 15.38
N ILE A 143 0.88 -2.01 14.79
CA ILE A 143 0.11 -0.90 15.35
C ILE A 143 -0.70 -0.21 14.24
N SER A 144 -1.99 0.02 14.51
CA SER A 144 -2.99 0.53 13.56
C SER A 144 -2.71 1.93 13.02
N ASP A 145 -2.01 2.77 13.78
CA ASP A 145 -1.80 4.17 13.43
C ASP A 145 -0.56 4.77 14.09
N ALA A 146 -0.08 5.88 13.52
CA ALA A 146 1.12 6.55 13.99
C ALA A 146 1.01 7.11 15.42
N ALA A 147 -0.18 7.54 15.87
CA ALA A 147 -0.34 8.09 17.22
C ALA A 147 -0.20 6.99 18.28
N SER A 148 -0.81 5.83 18.04
CA SER A 148 -0.62 4.63 18.85
C SER A 148 0.84 4.16 18.88
N CYS A 149 1.59 4.38 17.79
CA CYS A 149 3.02 4.06 17.74
C CYS A 149 3.84 4.97 18.66
N VAL A 150 3.53 6.28 18.69
CA VAL A 150 4.13 7.23 19.64
C VAL A 150 3.86 6.79 21.07
N GLU A 151 2.58 6.56 21.42
CA GLU A 151 2.19 6.16 22.78
C GLU A 151 2.88 4.86 23.20
N HIS A 152 2.99 3.90 22.27
CA HIS A 152 3.71 2.66 22.52
C HIS A 152 5.19 2.92 22.80
N CYS A 153 5.88 3.69 21.96
CA CYS A 153 7.30 3.95 22.15
C CYS A 153 7.60 4.81 23.39
N GLU A 154 6.70 5.74 23.75
CA GLU A 154 6.72 6.44 25.05
C GLU A 154 6.61 5.46 26.20
N SER A 155 5.72 4.46 26.11
CA SER A 155 5.55 3.47 27.18
C SER A 155 6.78 2.55 27.35
N VAL A 156 7.49 2.27 26.25
CA VAL A 156 8.66 1.39 26.25
C VAL A 156 9.93 2.15 26.68
N SER A 157 10.07 3.43 26.34
CA SER A 157 11.26 4.22 26.64
C SER A 157 10.90 5.70 26.87
N PRO A 158 10.33 6.05 28.04
CA PRO A 158 9.63 7.33 28.27
C PRO A 158 10.50 8.59 28.17
N ASP A 159 11.82 8.47 28.25
CA ASP A 159 12.70 9.64 28.34
C ASP A 159 13.46 9.96 27.05
N CYS A 160 13.80 8.97 26.21
CA CYS A 160 14.41 9.22 24.89
C CYS A 160 14.14 8.05 23.90
N PHE A 161 13.24 8.24 22.94
CA PHE A 161 12.95 7.26 21.88
C PHE A 161 12.63 7.93 20.54
N SER A 162 13.07 7.35 19.43
CA SER A 162 12.46 7.56 18.11
C SER A 162 11.50 6.45 17.83
N TRP A 163 10.59 6.73 16.91
CA TRP A 163 9.64 5.77 16.43
C TRP A 163 9.52 5.93 14.92
N TYR A 164 9.31 4.80 14.26
CA TYR A 164 9.05 4.69 12.83
C TYR A 164 7.73 3.95 12.66
N TRP A 165 6.80 4.51 11.88
CA TRP A 165 5.54 3.85 11.55
C TRP A 165 5.37 3.77 10.03
N ASP A 166 5.14 2.55 9.54
CA ASP A 166 4.97 2.28 8.12
C ASP A 166 4.08 1.04 7.91
N HIS A 167 3.06 1.16 7.06
CA HIS A 167 2.12 0.08 6.72
C HIS A 167 1.65 -0.76 7.93
N GLY A 168 1.23 -0.10 9.02
CA GLY A 168 0.73 -0.78 10.21
C GLY A 168 1.81 -1.38 11.13
N CYS A 169 3.09 -1.07 10.91
CA CYS A 169 4.20 -1.54 11.73
C CYS A 169 4.91 -0.38 12.42
N CYS A 170 5.11 -0.49 13.73
CA CYS A 170 5.77 0.48 14.59
C CYS A 170 7.12 -0.06 15.09
N LEU A 171 8.21 0.67 14.86
CA LEU A 171 9.54 0.35 15.39
C LEU A 171 9.95 1.43 16.39
N CYS A 172 10.20 1.05 17.64
CA CYS A 172 10.71 1.95 18.68
C CYS A 172 12.22 1.78 18.80
N LYS A 173 12.97 2.88 18.80
CA LYS A 173 14.41 2.88 19.02
C LYS A 173 14.75 3.82 20.18
N SER A 174 15.31 3.27 21.25
CA SER A 174 15.85 4.10 22.34
C SER A 174 17.14 4.77 21.87
N TYR A 175 17.27 6.06 22.09
CA TYR A 175 18.53 6.79 21.91
C TYR A 175 19.10 7.38 23.21
N CYS A 176 18.63 6.84 24.35
CA CYS A 176 19.20 7.12 25.67
C CYS A 176 20.72 6.85 25.72
N ASP A 177 21.24 5.98 24.84
CA ASP A 177 22.67 5.62 24.81
C ASP A 177 23.61 6.74 24.33
N ASN A 178 23.09 7.82 23.75
CA ASN A 178 23.89 8.94 23.24
C ASN A 178 23.90 10.18 24.15
N VAL A 179 23.29 10.13 25.34
CA VAL A 179 23.34 11.26 26.28
C VAL A 179 24.58 11.13 27.18
N PRO A 180 25.59 12.02 27.06
CA PRO A 180 26.82 11.93 27.83
C PRO A 180 26.56 12.35 29.29
N GLY A 181 26.11 11.42 30.13
CA GLY A 181 25.78 11.73 31.53
C GLY A 181 25.77 10.59 32.54
N GLY A 182 25.92 9.33 32.12
CA GLY A 182 25.92 8.17 33.02
C GLY A 182 27.31 7.56 33.19
N THR A 183 27.89 7.64 34.39
CA THR A 183 29.08 6.87 34.80
C THR A 183 28.75 5.40 35.07
N GLU A 184 28.30 4.68 34.05
CA GLU A 184 28.33 3.22 34.05
C GLU A 184 29.22 2.75 32.88
N THR A 185 30.37 2.17 33.24
CA THR A 185 31.30 1.53 32.30
C THR A 185 30.66 0.28 31.72
N TYR A 186 29.83 0.47 30.70
CA TYR A 186 29.55 -0.56 29.70
C TYR A 186 30.70 -0.53 28.69
N THR A 187 31.35 -1.68 28.49
CA THR A 187 32.27 -1.85 27.37
C THR A 187 31.40 -2.26 26.20
N PRO A 188 31.16 -1.39 25.19
CA PRO A 188 30.31 -1.74 24.07
C PRO A 188 30.89 -2.97 23.36
N PRO A 189 30.06 -3.91 22.88
CA PRO A 189 30.52 -4.81 21.86
C PRO A 189 30.92 -3.95 20.67
N THR A 190 32.22 -3.94 20.36
CA THR A 190 32.75 -3.45 19.10
C THR A 190 32.26 -4.37 17.99
N THR A 191 30.97 -4.32 17.68
CA THR A 191 30.50 -4.59 16.33
C THR A 191 30.83 -3.35 15.54
N ASP A 192 31.91 -3.49 14.77
CA ASP A 192 32.39 -2.63 13.70
C ASP A 192 31.29 -2.56 12.61
N SER A 193 30.12 -2.04 12.97
CA SER A 193 29.11 -1.61 12.01
C SER A 193 29.63 -0.29 11.49
N THR A 194 30.51 -0.39 10.50
CA THR A 194 30.93 0.72 9.63
C THR A 194 29.66 1.45 9.21
N THR A 195 29.31 2.48 9.97
CA THR A 195 28.08 3.23 9.81
C THR A 195 28.17 3.83 8.42
N SER A 196 27.37 3.33 7.48
CA SER A 196 27.42 3.70 6.05
C SER A 196 27.10 5.18 5.79
N CYS A 197 26.78 5.90 6.86
CA CYS A 197 26.42 7.30 6.94
C CYS A 197 27.60 8.19 7.41
N SER A 198 28.54 8.49 6.51
CA SER A 198 29.37 9.72 6.58
C SER A 198 30.28 9.91 5.35
N PRO A 199 30.53 11.14 4.85
CA PRO A 199 29.64 12.31 4.79
C PRO A 199 29.70 13.09 3.46
N ASP A 200 28.55 13.60 3.02
CA ASP A 200 28.48 14.92 2.38
C ASP A 200 27.21 15.64 2.87
N VAL A 201 27.20 15.90 4.19
CA VAL A 201 26.09 16.59 4.86
C VAL A 201 26.18 18.08 4.55
N GLN A 202 25.11 18.63 3.96
CA GLN A 202 25.01 20.00 3.54
C GLN A 202 23.92 20.72 4.35
N TYR A 203 24.33 21.77 5.06
CA TYR A 203 23.42 22.62 5.83
C TYR A 203 22.80 23.71 4.97
N ASN A 204 21.54 24.04 5.24
CA ASN A 204 20.74 25.00 4.50
C ASN A 204 20.58 24.62 3.02
N VAL A 205 20.49 23.32 2.76
CA VAL A 205 20.36 22.75 1.43
C VAL A 205 19.15 21.82 1.40
N ASP A 206 18.46 21.83 0.26
CA ASP A 206 17.45 20.86 -0.13
C ASP A 206 17.88 20.17 -1.43
N PHE A 207 17.91 18.84 -1.41
CA PHE A 207 18.07 18.02 -2.61
C PHE A 207 16.73 17.91 -3.32
N TRP A 208 16.31 18.98 -3.97
CA TRP A 208 14.95 19.12 -4.46
C TRP A 208 14.58 18.07 -5.52
N GLY A 209 13.43 17.41 -5.30
CA GLY A 209 12.91 16.34 -6.16
C GLY A 209 13.62 14.99 -5.98
N ALA A 210 13.42 14.11 -6.98
CA ALA A 210 13.87 12.72 -6.98
C ALA A 210 13.51 11.95 -5.69
N ASP A 211 12.45 12.39 -5.00
CA ASP A 211 11.91 11.69 -3.87
C ASP A 211 11.55 10.27 -4.29
N ILE A 212 11.82 9.33 -3.40
CA ILE A 212 11.30 7.98 -3.54
C ILE A 212 9.78 8.14 -3.47
N VAL A 213 9.04 7.52 -4.39
CA VAL A 213 7.58 7.52 -4.37
C VAL A 213 7.17 6.06 -4.29
N PRO A 214 6.42 5.64 -3.25
CA PRO A 214 5.90 4.29 -3.20
C PRO A 214 4.97 4.05 -4.39
N VAL A 215 5.07 2.85 -4.99
CA VAL A 215 4.23 2.46 -6.14
C VAL A 215 2.74 2.53 -5.80
N THR A 216 2.40 2.34 -4.51
CA THR A 216 1.04 2.38 -3.99
C THR A 216 0.44 3.79 -3.97
N THR A 217 1.26 4.83 -3.77
CA THR A 217 0.74 6.17 -3.55
C THR A 217 0.99 7.14 -4.69
N LYS A 218 1.79 6.78 -5.72
CA LYS A 218 2.08 7.46 -7.03
C LYS A 218 2.34 8.97 -7.07
N TRP A 219 2.08 9.69 -5.99
CA TRP A 219 1.97 11.15 -5.90
C TRP A 219 2.49 11.69 -4.56
N ALA A 220 2.76 10.82 -3.58
CA ALA A 220 3.29 11.21 -2.28
C ALA A 220 4.77 10.83 -2.17
N ASP A 221 5.63 11.83 -1.96
CA ASP A 221 7.03 11.61 -1.62
C ASP A 221 7.13 10.72 -0.38
N THR A 222 8.05 9.76 -0.40
CA THR A 222 8.45 8.96 0.76
C THR A 222 9.14 9.89 1.74
N ALA A 223 8.32 10.44 2.63
CA ALA A 223 8.78 11.10 3.83
C ALA A 223 8.60 10.15 5.01
N VAL A 224 9.52 10.20 5.97
CA VAL A 224 9.41 9.48 7.24
C VAL A 224 9.57 10.48 8.38
N SER A 225 8.95 10.22 9.54
CA SER A 225 9.25 10.98 10.76
C SER A 225 10.72 10.73 11.15
N ALA A 226 11.40 11.78 11.58
CA ALA A 226 12.79 11.70 12.02
C ALA A 226 13.03 12.70 13.15
N ALA A 227 13.74 12.30 14.21
CA ALA A 227 14.08 13.23 15.28
C ALA A 227 15.33 14.06 14.95
N SER A 228 16.17 13.55 14.04
CA SER A 228 17.45 14.14 13.67
C SER A 228 17.85 13.85 12.21
N PRO A 229 18.82 14.61 11.65
CA PRO A 229 19.45 14.27 10.37
C PRO A 229 20.10 12.88 10.35
N GLU A 230 20.58 12.39 11.49
CA GLU A 230 21.18 11.07 11.63
C GLU A 230 20.13 9.96 11.43
N ASP A 231 18.94 10.11 12.01
CA ASP A 231 17.80 9.20 11.77
C ASP A 231 17.42 9.17 10.28
N CYS A 232 17.55 10.32 9.62
CA CYS A 232 17.32 10.48 8.19
C CYS A 232 18.26 9.59 7.36
N CYS A 233 19.54 9.58 7.72
CA CYS A 233 20.53 8.77 7.05
C CYS A 233 20.35 7.28 7.34
N GLU A 234 20.04 6.92 8.59
CA GLU A 234 19.71 5.55 8.95
C GLU A 234 18.49 5.05 8.18
N ALA A 235 17.40 5.82 8.17
CA ALA A 235 16.22 5.50 7.38
C ALA A 235 16.56 5.33 5.91
N CYS A 236 17.35 6.23 5.33
CA CYS A 236 17.84 6.08 3.96
C CYS A 236 18.63 4.78 3.76
N SER A 237 19.48 4.39 4.71
CA SER A 237 20.25 3.15 4.62
C SER A 237 19.41 1.87 4.66
N LEU A 238 18.15 1.94 5.12
CA LEU A 238 17.20 0.82 5.08
C LEU A 238 16.61 0.59 3.68
N TYR A 239 16.77 1.54 2.77
CA TYR A 239 16.32 1.40 1.39
C TYR A 239 17.54 1.32 0.47
N ASP A 240 17.73 0.18 -0.19
CA ASP A 240 18.86 -0.08 -1.11
C ASP A 240 19.00 0.97 -2.23
N PHE A 241 17.94 1.72 -2.51
CA PHE A 241 17.87 2.75 -3.55
C PHE A 241 17.81 4.18 -3.00
N CYS A 242 17.82 4.37 -1.68
CA CYS A 242 17.96 5.70 -1.12
C CYS A 242 19.44 6.10 -1.09
N GLN A 243 19.72 7.20 -1.75
CA GLN A 243 21.07 7.70 -1.98
C GLN A 243 21.30 9.06 -1.39
N ALA A 244 20.21 9.77 -1.15
CA ALA A 244 20.25 11.02 -0.47
C ALA A 244 18.99 11.21 0.34
N TRP A 245 19.05 12.16 1.25
CA TRP A 245 17.94 12.50 2.12
C TRP A 245 17.96 14.00 2.36
N THR A 246 16.82 14.54 2.73
CA THR A 246 16.70 15.92 3.23
C THR A 246 15.87 15.92 4.49
N PHE A 247 16.49 16.34 5.59
CA PHE A 247 15.86 16.57 6.87
C PHE A 247 15.32 17.99 6.95
N THR A 248 14.13 18.13 7.52
CA THR A 248 13.59 19.42 7.94
C THR A 248 12.99 19.34 9.33
N ALA A 249 12.96 20.48 10.02
CA ALA A 249 12.29 20.61 11.31
C ALA A 249 10.79 20.26 11.20
N GLY A 250 10.24 19.72 12.28
CA GLY A 250 8.86 19.19 12.33
C GLY A 250 7.80 20.22 11.99
N SER A 251 8.06 21.51 12.23
CA SER A 251 7.15 22.60 11.84
C SER A 251 6.84 22.62 10.35
N ASN A 252 7.74 22.09 9.50
CA ASN A 252 7.60 22.09 8.05
C ASN A 252 6.88 20.85 7.51
N CYS A 253 6.46 19.92 8.36
CA CYS A 253 5.77 18.70 7.95
C CYS A 253 4.66 18.27 8.92
N GLN A 254 4.12 19.19 9.70
CA GLN A 254 2.99 18.90 10.60
C GLN A 254 1.77 18.33 9.86
N GLU A 255 1.58 18.69 8.58
CA GLU A 255 0.49 18.14 7.77
C GLU A 255 0.66 16.63 7.50
N ARG A 256 1.90 16.14 7.42
CA ARG A 256 2.20 14.72 7.17
C ARG A 256 2.44 13.94 8.47
N PHE A 257 3.17 14.54 9.40
CA PHE A 257 3.56 13.94 10.68
C PHE A 257 3.26 14.89 11.84
N PRO A 258 2.01 14.92 12.34
CA PRO A 258 1.65 15.71 13.50
C PRO A 258 2.55 15.37 14.69
N ASN A 259 3.05 16.40 15.38
CA ASN A 259 3.93 16.29 16.56
C ASN A 259 5.32 15.68 16.34
N ALA A 260 5.71 15.34 15.11
CA ALA A 260 7.07 14.87 14.85
C ALA A 260 8.09 16.00 15.10
N ALA A 261 9.25 15.65 15.66
CA ALA A 261 10.35 16.59 15.86
C ALA A 261 10.96 17.08 14.53
N GLY A 262 10.88 16.24 13.50
CA GLY A 262 11.35 16.48 12.15
C GLY A 262 10.85 15.41 11.20
N CYS A 263 11.26 15.53 9.95
CA CYS A 263 10.90 14.60 8.90
C CYS A 263 12.00 14.52 7.87
N CYS A 264 12.10 13.34 7.28
CA CYS A 264 13.11 12.99 6.32
C CYS A 264 12.47 12.70 4.97
N PHE A 265 12.86 13.44 3.94
CA PHE A 265 12.52 13.14 2.56
C PHE A 265 13.60 12.24 1.97
N LEU A 266 13.25 10.99 1.68
CA LEU A 266 14.17 9.99 1.17
C LEU A 266 14.22 10.06 -0.35
N LYS A 267 15.43 10.06 -0.92
CA LYS A 267 15.66 10.40 -2.32
C LYS A 267 16.54 9.38 -3.02
N LYS A 268 16.28 9.20 -4.32
CA LYS A 268 17.01 8.30 -5.21
C LYS A 268 18.42 8.80 -5.58
N GLY A 269 18.76 10.03 -5.19
CA GLY A 269 19.97 10.76 -5.51
C GLY A 269 19.92 12.15 -4.88
N SER A 270 20.89 13.01 -5.16
CA SER A 270 20.96 14.40 -4.65
C SER A 270 19.90 15.35 -5.24
N GLY A 271 18.72 14.84 -5.60
CA GLY A 271 17.64 15.57 -6.26
C GLY A 271 17.88 15.81 -7.75
N TYR A 272 16.93 16.48 -8.39
CA TYR A 272 17.12 17.05 -9.74
C TYR A 272 17.91 18.36 -9.69
N GLU A 273 17.88 19.04 -8.54
CA GLU A 273 18.54 20.31 -8.29
C GLU A 273 18.92 20.41 -6.82
N VAL A 274 20.10 20.98 -6.54
CA VAL A 274 20.52 21.32 -5.18
C VAL A 274 20.14 22.78 -4.92
N ARG A 275 19.23 23.03 -3.97
CA ARG A 275 18.69 24.37 -3.68
C ARG A 275 19.14 24.87 -2.31
N SER A 276 19.35 26.18 -2.21
CA SER A 276 19.50 26.85 -0.92
C SER A 276 18.17 26.85 -0.18
N ALA A 277 18.12 26.18 0.98
CA ALA A 277 16.92 26.04 1.81
C ALA A 277 17.27 26.23 3.30
N PRO A 278 17.20 27.47 3.82
CA PRO A 278 17.55 27.75 5.21
C PRO A 278 16.79 26.86 6.22
N GLY A 279 17.52 26.19 7.11
CA GLY A 279 16.95 25.29 8.12
C GLY A 279 16.75 23.83 7.69
N MET A 280 17.02 23.49 6.42
CA MET A 280 17.07 22.10 5.95
C MET A 280 18.49 21.56 5.98
N ILE A 281 18.63 20.25 6.12
CA ILE A 281 19.90 19.55 6.14
C ILE A 281 19.80 18.37 5.19
N SER A 282 20.64 18.32 4.17
CA SER A 282 20.68 17.20 3.23
C SER A 282 21.94 16.37 3.42
N GLY A 283 21.89 15.11 3.03
CA GLY A 283 23.07 14.26 3.03
C GLY A 283 22.94 13.13 2.00
N THR A 284 24.07 12.57 1.61
CA THR A 284 24.13 11.38 0.75
C THR A 284 24.57 10.16 1.55
N THR A 285 24.17 8.98 1.10
CA THR A 285 24.69 7.70 1.58
C THR A 285 25.86 7.26 0.71
N ASN A 286 26.74 6.39 1.22
CA ASN A 286 27.86 5.84 0.43
C ASN A 286 27.42 4.77 -0.58
N THR A 287 26.12 4.65 -0.84
CA THR A 287 25.57 3.70 -1.81
C THR A 287 26.01 4.12 -3.21
N PRO A 288 26.54 3.21 -4.04
CA PRO A 288 26.90 3.53 -5.42
C PRO A 288 25.74 4.23 -6.15
N PRO A 289 26.01 5.23 -7.00
CA PRO A 289 24.96 5.91 -7.76
C PRO A 289 24.13 4.87 -8.52
N PRO A 290 22.80 5.03 -8.58
CA PRO A 290 21.95 3.99 -9.11
C PRO A 290 22.19 3.96 -10.62
N ALA A 291 21.79 2.86 -11.24
CA ALA A 291 21.69 2.87 -12.68
C ALA A 291 20.80 4.02 -13.13
N GLN A 292 21.20 4.71 -14.20
CA GLN A 292 20.40 5.76 -14.79
C GLN A 292 19.46 5.14 -15.82
N CYS A 293 18.16 5.30 -15.60
CA CYS A 293 17.13 4.93 -16.57
C CYS A 293 16.27 6.13 -16.96
N SER A 294 15.76 6.14 -18.20
CA SER A 294 14.57 6.93 -18.53
C SER A 294 13.37 6.37 -17.77
N LEU A 295 12.35 7.20 -17.57
CA LEU A 295 11.07 6.77 -17.00
C LEU A 295 9.94 7.15 -17.94
N GLU A 296 9.05 6.18 -18.17
CA GLU A 296 7.83 6.32 -18.96
C GLU A 296 6.68 5.78 -18.11
N PHE A 297 5.87 6.69 -17.58
CA PHE A 297 4.66 6.34 -16.81
C PHE A 297 3.54 5.88 -17.72
N ASP A 298 2.63 5.08 -17.16
CA ASP A 298 1.45 4.52 -17.85
C ASP A 298 1.83 3.80 -19.16
N THR A 299 3.01 3.19 -19.18
CA THR A 299 3.60 2.63 -20.39
C THR A 299 4.11 1.23 -20.11
N ASP A 300 3.75 0.31 -21.00
CA ASP A 300 4.34 -1.02 -21.11
C ASP A 300 5.24 -1.09 -22.34
N LEU A 301 6.51 -1.40 -22.13
CA LEU A 301 7.43 -1.77 -23.20
C LEU A 301 7.20 -3.23 -23.61
N THR A 302 6.17 -3.48 -24.40
CA THR A 302 5.81 -4.83 -24.85
C THR A 302 6.91 -5.50 -25.69
N GLY A 303 7.17 -6.78 -25.38
CA GLY A 303 8.12 -7.64 -26.08
C GLY A 303 9.58 -7.41 -25.71
N GLY A 304 10.45 -8.29 -26.20
CA GLY A 304 11.89 -8.24 -25.93
C GLY A 304 12.27 -8.59 -24.49
N ASP A 305 11.35 -9.19 -23.73
CA ASP A 305 11.59 -9.77 -22.41
C ASP A 305 12.78 -10.71 -22.44
N LEU A 306 13.66 -10.55 -21.46
CA LEU A 306 14.75 -11.48 -21.23
C LEU A 306 14.15 -12.79 -20.76
N LEU A 307 14.61 -13.89 -21.34
CA LEU A 307 14.13 -15.21 -20.95
C LEU A 307 15.14 -15.89 -20.03
N THR A 308 14.61 -16.55 -19.00
CA THR A 308 15.31 -17.55 -18.19
C THR A 308 15.69 -18.76 -19.06
N ALA A 309 16.55 -19.65 -18.52
CA ALA A 309 16.96 -20.87 -19.22
C ALA A 309 15.78 -21.77 -19.64
N ASP A 310 14.68 -21.69 -18.89
CA ASP A 310 13.47 -22.48 -19.10
C ASP A 310 12.49 -21.82 -20.11
N GLY A 311 12.88 -20.67 -20.68
CA GLY A 311 12.12 -19.95 -21.70
C GLY A 311 11.03 -19.03 -21.16
N PHE A 312 11.00 -18.78 -19.85
CA PHE A 312 10.06 -17.85 -19.22
C PHE A 312 10.67 -16.46 -19.02
N ASP A 313 9.84 -15.42 -18.98
CA ASP A 313 10.29 -14.05 -18.72
C ASP A 313 11.09 -13.93 -17.42
N THR A 314 12.15 -13.14 -17.47
CA THR A 314 13.00 -12.82 -16.34
C THR A 314 12.32 -11.72 -15.54
N VAL A 315 11.64 -12.14 -14.47
CA VAL A 315 10.90 -11.24 -13.58
C VAL A 315 11.62 -11.11 -12.25
N VAL A 316 11.81 -9.87 -11.80
CA VAL A 316 12.37 -9.56 -10.49
C VAL A 316 11.28 -8.98 -9.59
N ALA A 317 11.16 -9.49 -8.37
CA ALA A 317 10.30 -8.88 -7.36
C ALA A 317 10.80 -7.46 -7.08
N THR A 318 9.92 -6.47 -7.15
CA THR A 318 10.30 -5.08 -6.95
C THR A 318 9.28 -4.32 -6.12
N ILE A 319 9.74 -3.25 -5.49
CA ILE A 319 8.90 -2.28 -4.78
C ILE A 319 9.01 -0.87 -5.40
N SER A 320 9.87 -0.69 -6.40
CA SER A 320 10.11 0.61 -7.05
C SER A 320 10.69 0.48 -8.47
N ASP A 321 10.54 1.55 -9.24
CA ASP A 321 11.18 1.77 -10.53
C ASP A 321 12.72 1.75 -10.46
N VAL A 322 13.31 2.21 -9.34
CA VAL A 322 14.77 2.19 -9.17
C VAL A 322 15.28 0.78 -8.95
N THR A 323 14.60 -0.02 -8.13
CA THR A 323 14.95 -1.44 -7.95
C THR A 323 14.88 -2.17 -9.28
N CYS A 324 13.88 -1.86 -10.10
CA CYS A 324 13.79 -2.32 -11.49
C CYS A 324 15.01 -1.90 -12.34
N CYS A 325 15.34 -0.61 -12.34
CA CYS A 325 16.45 -0.06 -13.11
C CYS A 325 17.80 -0.67 -12.71
N ASN A 326 18.06 -0.79 -11.41
CA ASN A 326 19.28 -1.42 -10.88
C ASN A 326 19.34 -2.90 -11.22
N SER A 327 18.23 -3.63 -11.08
CA SER A 327 18.15 -5.03 -11.49
C SER A 327 18.45 -5.20 -12.97
N CYS A 328 17.95 -4.29 -13.81
CA CYS A 328 18.27 -4.27 -15.22
C CYS A 328 19.77 -4.01 -15.46
N ALA A 329 20.38 -3.01 -14.81
CA ALA A 329 21.80 -2.72 -15.00
C ALA A 329 22.72 -3.88 -14.64
N GLN A 330 22.35 -4.65 -13.60
CA GLN A 330 23.11 -5.80 -13.13
C GLN A 330 22.85 -7.07 -13.97
N THR A 331 21.76 -7.10 -14.74
CA THR A 331 21.37 -8.27 -15.53
C THR A 331 22.01 -8.21 -16.92
N PRO A 332 22.89 -9.17 -17.28
CA PRO A 332 23.51 -9.19 -18.59
C PRO A 332 22.47 -9.22 -19.71
N GLY A 333 22.59 -8.28 -20.64
CA GLY A 333 21.68 -8.18 -21.77
C GLY A 333 20.47 -7.29 -21.52
N CYS A 334 20.19 -6.85 -20.29
CA CYS A 334 19.06 -5.95 -20.03
C CYS A 334 19.36 -4.51 -20.48
N GLY A 335 18.43 -3.93 -21.22
CA GLY A 335 18.45 -2.55 -21.71
C GLY A 335 17.19 -1.76 -21.37
N ALA A 336 16.11 -2.41 -20.93
CA ALA A 336 14.92 -1.74 -20.43
C ALA A 336 14.14 -2.64 -19.48
N TRP A 337 13.07 -2.11 -18.88
CA TRP A 337 12.21 -2.84 -17.97
C TRP A 337 10.78 -2.28 -18.00
N THR A 338 9.80 -3.13 -17.67
CA THR A 338 8.43 -2.71 -17.31
C THR A 338 8.15 -3.17 -15.88
N MET A 339 7.71 -2.26 -15.02
CA MET A 339 7.18 -2.56 -13.71
C MET A 339 5.65 -2.66 -13.75
N THR A 340 5.10 -3.72 -13.18
CA THR A 340 3.64 -3.97 -13.11
C THR A 340 3.21 -4.34 -11.69
N PRO A 341 1.91 -4.29 -11.37
CA PRO A 341 1.39 -4.82 -10.12
C PRO A 341 1.66 -6.32 -9.92
N PRO A 342 1.60 -6.84 -8.69
CA PRO A 342 1.86 -8.25 -8.35
C PRO A 342 1.00 -9.25 -9.13
N SER A 343 -0.25 -8.87 -9.41
CA SER A 343 -1.23 -9.72 -10.11
C SER A 343 -0.76 -10.19 -11.49
N PHE A 344 0.24 -9.54 -12.09
CA PHE A 344 0.78 -9.87 -13.40
C PHE A 344 1.92 -10.90 -13.38
N CYS A 345 2.54 -11.17 -12.23
CA CYS A 345 3.68 -12.09 -12.15
C CYS A 345 3.70 -12.98 -10.91
N GLN A 346 2.59 -13.04 -10.16
CA GLN A 346 2.53 -13.84 -8.94
C GLN A 346 2.76 -15.35 -9.21
N ASP A 347 2.49 -15.81 -10.43
CA ASP A 347 2.79 -17.16 -10.92
C ASP A 347 4.29 -17.37 -11.24
N ARG A 348 5.08 -16.30 -11.30
CA ARG A 348 6.51 -16.30 -11.66
C ARG A 348 7.44 -16.12 -10.47
N LEU A 349 6.96 -15.58 -9.36
CA LEU A 349 7.78 -15.27 -8.18
C LEU A 349 7.52 -16.28 -7.05
N ASN A 350 8.61 -16.74 -6.43
CA ASN A 350 8.54 -17.61 -5.25
C ASN A 350 8.34 -16.77 -3.98
N GLY A 351 7.16 -16.19 -3.80
CA GLY A 351 6.80 -15.44 -2.59
C GLY A 351 5.90 -14.23 -2.82
N PRO A 352 5.47 -13.56 -1.74
CA PRO A 352 4.73 -12.31 -1.85
C PRO A 352 5.63 -11.23 -2.48
N ALA A 353 5.10 -10.54 -3.49
CA ALA A 353 5.76 -9.41 -4.15
C ALA A 353 4.82 -8.20 -4.12
N VAL A 354 5.38 -7.00 -3.95
CA VAL A 354 4.62 -5.73 -4.01
C VAL A 354 4.53 -5.20 -5.46
N GLY A 355 5.42 -5.66 -6.33
CA GLY A 355 5.44 -5.38 -7.74
C GLY A 355 6.34 -6.35 -8.50
N CYS A 356 6.19 -6.32 -9.81
CA CYS A 356 6.87 -7.19 -10.76
C CYS A 356 7.73 -6.36 -11.67
N CYS A 357 8.99 -6.75 -11.88
CA CYS A 357 9.87 -6.10 -12.84
C CYS A 357 10.21 -7.04 -13.99
N PHE A 358 9.64 -6.81 -15.16
CA PHE A 358 9.95 -7.55 -16.37
C PHE A 358 11.18 -6.94 -17.03
N LEU A 359 12.31 -7.66 -17.03
CA LEU A 359 13.58 -7.19 -17.59
C LEU A 359 13.63 -7.48 -19.09
N LYS A 360 14.10 -6.52 -19.89
CA LYS A 360 14.02 -6.56 -21.37
C LYS A 360 15.36 -6.25 -22.00
N THR A 361 15.62 -6.84 -23.17
CA THR A 361 16.90 -6.70 -23.91
C THR A 361 17.18 -5.29 -24.44
N SER A 362 16.14 -4.53 -24.73
CA SER A 362 16.16 -3.15 -25.27
C SER A 362 14.85 -2.45 -24.88
N SER A 363 14.55 -1.25 -25.38
CA SER A 363 13.35 -0.44 -25.07
C SER A 363 11.99 -1.07 -25.47
N GLY A 364 11.87 -2.40 -25.43
CA GLY A 364 10.73 -3.13 -25.97
C GLY A 364 10.68 -3.06 -27.51
N TRP A 365 9.73 -3.78 -28.08
CA TRP A 365 9.46 -3.73 -29.52
C TRP A 365 8.41 -2.66 -29.81
N THR A 366 7.49 -2.44 -28.86
CA THR A 366 6.45 -1.42 -28.92
C THR A 366 6.21 -0.85 -27.53
N ALA A 367 6.11 0.48 -27.41
CA ALA A 367 5.62 1.14 -26.21
C ALA A 367 4.10 1.29 -26.32
N THR A 368 3.36 0.63 -25.43
CA THR A 368 1.89 0.68 -25.39
C THR A 368 1.47 1.43 -24.14
N LYS A 369 0.56 2.38 -24.28
CA LYS A 369 -0.04 3.01 -23.10
C LYS A 369 -0.91 1.98 -22.38
N ASP A 370 -0.70 1.87 -21.08
CA ASP A 370 -1.54 1.10 -20.20
C ASP A 370 -2.83 1.88 -19.92
N ASP A 371 -3.97 1.32 -20.32
CA ASP A 371 -5.29 1.94 -20.10
C ASP A 371 -5.64 2.06 -18.61
N GLN A 372 -4.99 1.27 -17.75
CA GLN A 372 -5.15 1.33 -16.30
C GLN A 372 -4.17 2.30 -15.63
N GLY A 373 -3.15 2.78 -16.36
CA GLY A 373 -2.10 3.65 -15.85
C GLY A 373 -1.35 3.09 -14.65
N VAL A 374 -1.25 1.77 -14.51
CA VAL A 374 -0.57 1.08 -13.39
C VAL A 374 0.86 0.66 -13.71
N MET A 375 1.24 0.67 -14.99
CA MET A 375 2.59 0.29 -15.41
C MET A 375 3.54 1.49 -15.44
N THR A 376 4.80 1.25 -15.07
CA THR A 376 5.89 2.21 -15.26
C THR A 376 7.02 1.49 -15.95
N SER A 377 7.57 2.08 -16.99
CA SER A 377 8.69 1.50 -17.74
C SER A 377 9.92 2.40 -17.71
N GLY A 378 11.07 1.83 -18.06
CA GLY A 378 12.29 2.60 -18.20
C GLY A 378 13.34 1.94 -19.08
N VAL A 379 14.20 2.75 -19.69
CA VAL A 379 15.31 2.31 -20.56
C VAL A 379 16.63 2.70 -19.92
N LEU A 380 17.59 1.77 -19.86
CA LEU A 380 18.91 2.02 -19.30
C LEU A 380 19.67 3.03 -20.17
N LEU A 381 20.12 4.14 -19.58
CA LEU A 381 20.80 5.23 -20.31
C LEU A 381 22.30 4.97 -20.47
N SER A 382 22.91 4.27 -19.52
CA SER A 382 24.31 3.84 -19.56
C SER A 382 24.52 2.63 -18.65
N ARG A 383 25.32 1.67 -19.10
CA ARG A 383 25.81 0.56 -18.27
C ARG A 383 27.14 0.90 -17.62
#